data_AF-A0A0G1EBM1-F1
#
_entry.id   AF-A0A0G1EBM1-F1
#
_cell.length_a   1.000
_cell.length_b   1.000
_cell.length_c   1.000
_cell.angle_alpha   90.00
_cell.angle_beta   90.00
_cell.angle_gamma   90.00
#
_symmetry.space_group_name_H-M   'P 1'
#
loop_
_entity.id
_entity.type
_entity.pdbx_description
1 polymer ?
#
loop_
_entity_poly.entity_id
_entity_poly.type
_entity_poly.pdbx_seq_one_letter_code
_entity_poly.pdbx_strand_id
1 'polypeptide(L)'
;MTVTSGYTDPPAIDRTVAGMAGVRLIDTSNATIENVTSTGNYYGISFEGTSESNTVSSSVLASSVLYDVFSTSTLNNTLSNVSFVNTSSSISGIGTINVRFASRVLVQNSGATPLEGVTVKYYSTSYLDASGSDCGDCIIGPPSATLATDVTGYTSYTNPLSGYTMSSSSVATTNGSSNPYLIIATATSTYGDTFDTNVILDQTNETFTLTMYDPPIAPTNFTTSSVATSSIIFSWTDNSVDENNFYIQYSQGTFPAFGTSIAADATTGTVTGLTPNASYMFRVTGQIGGSHSSYESLNDL
;
A
#
# COMPACT_ATOMS: atom_id res chain seq x y z
N MET A 1 11.98 -80.61 17.96
CA MET A 1 12.08 -79.22 18.45
C MET A 1 10.99 -78.43 17.74
N THR A 2 9.90 -78.16 18.43
CA THR A 2 8.72 -77.50 17.87
C THR A 2 8.95 -75.99 17.97
N VAL A 3 8.99 -75.30 16.84
CA VAL A 3 9.13 -73.84 16.81
C VAL A 3 7.72 -73.26 16.89
N THR A 4 7.35 -72.70 18.04
CA THR A 4 6.12 -71.93 18.22
C THR A 4 6.33 -70.54 17.60
N SER A 5 5.33 -70.03 16.89
CA SER A 5 5.33 -68.65 16.40
C SER A 5 5.50 -67.68 17.58
N GLY A 6 6.63 -66.97 17.62
CA GLY A 6 6.80 -65.86 18.54
C GLY A 6 5.80 -64.76 18.20
N TYR A 7 5.19 -64.17 19.23
CA TYR A 7 4.66 -62.82 19.11
C TYR A 7 5.83 -61.92 18.68
N THR A 8 5.95 -61.66 17.38
CA THR A 8 6.62 -60.45 16.94
C THR A 8 5.61 -59.36 17.24
N ASP A 9 5.72 -58.78 18.42
CA ASP A 9 5.27 -57.41 18.59
C ASP A 9 6.41 -56.59 17.97
N PRO A 10 6.37 -56.27 16.65
CA PRO A 10 7.37 -55.36 16.10
C PRO A 10 7.34 -54.10 16.97
N PRO A 11 8.47 -53.40 17.18
CA PRO A 11 8.43 -52.12 17.85
C PRO A 11 7.40 -51.23 17.14
N ALA A 12 6.21 -51.11 17.73
CA ALA A 12 5.25 -50.12 17.34
C ALA A 12 5.85 -48.82 17.89
N ILE A 13 6.39 -47.99 17.00
CA ILE A 13 6.59 -46.59 17.34
C ILE A 13 5.18 -45.98 17.34
N ASP A 14 4.43 -46.24 18.41
CA ASP A 14 3.30 -45.40 18.78
C ASP A 14 3.87 -44.20 19.53
N ARG A 15 4.43 -43.30 18.75
CA ARG A 15 4.76 -41.96 19.19
C ARG A 15 4.14 -41.04 18.17
N THR A 16 2.85 -40.78 18.35
CA THR A 16 2.25 -39.51 17.94
C THR A 16 2.87 -38.39 18.80
N VAL A 17 4.17 -38.16 18.65
CA VAL A 17 4.86 -37.04 19.27
C VAL A 17 4.92 -36.01 18.18
N ALA A 18 4.00 -35.05 18.23
CA ALA A 18 4.18 -33.82 17.47
C ALA A 18 5.63 -33.35 17.66
N GLY A 19 6.36 -33.13 16.55
CA GLY A 19 7.72 -32.59 16.62
C GLY A 19 7.69 -31.30 17.42
N MET A 20 8.72 -31.06 18.26
CA MET A 20 8.76 -29.86 19.11
C MET A 20 8.56 -28.58 18.28
N ALA A 21 9.16 -28.51 17.11
CA ALA A 21 8.81 -27.54 16.09
C ALA A 21 9.05 -28.12 14.68
N GLY A 22 8.35 -27.61 13.66
CA GLY A 22 8.63 -28.01 12.27
C GLY A 22 9.95 -27.45 11.76
N VAL A 23 10.30 -26.24 12.20
CA VAL A 23 11.65 -25.67 12.08
C VAL A 23 12.10 -25.21 13.45
N ARG A 24 13.28 -25.66 13.89
CA ARG A 24 13.83 -25.31 15.21
C ARG A 24 15.26 -24.82 15.05
N LEU A 25 15.52 -23.60 15.48
CA LEU A 25 16.82 -22.94 15.43
C LEU A 25 17.27 -22.62 16.85
N ILE A 26 18.43 -23.12 17.24
CA ILE A 26 18.99 -22.97 18.60
C ILE A 26 20.43 -22.49 18.41
N ASP A 27 20.76 -21.34 19.01
CA ASP A 27 22.08 -20.70 18.91
C ASP A 27 22.60 -20.64 17.46
N THR A 28 21.69 -20.45 16.50
CA THR A 28 21.99 -20.50 15.07
C THR A 28 22.08 -19.08 14.51
N SER A 29 23.07 -18.81 13.66
CA SER A 29 23.24 -17.50 13.03
C SER A 29 23.17 -17.60 11.51
N ASN A 30 22.51 -16.63 10.86
CA ASN A 30 22.53 -16.44 9.40
C ASN A 30 21.98 -17.62 8.58
N ALA A 31 21.11 -18.46 9.15
CA ALA A 31 20.44 -19.51 8.39
C ALA A 31 19.35 -18.92 7.49
N THR A 32 19.17 -19.51 6.31
CA THR A 32 18.07 -19.22 5.40
C THR A 32 17.26 -20.48 5.17
N ILE A 33 15.96 -20.42 5.46
CA ILE A 33 15.01 -21.52 5.21
C ILE A 33 13.90 -20.99 4.32
N GLU A 34 13.62 -21.68 3.22
CA GLU A 34 12.64 -21.22 2.24
C GLU A 34 11.73 -22.35 1.80
N ASN A 35 10.48 -22.02 1.45
CA ASN A 35 9.53 -22.94 0.83
C ASN A 35 9.21 -24.17 1.70
N VAL A 36 9.11 -23.98 3.01
CA VAL A 36 8.76 -25.04 3.96
C VAL A 36 7.29 -24.96 4.35
N THR A 37 6.62 -26.11 4.40
CA THR A 37 5.30 -26.24 5.02
C THR A 37 5.43 -27.01 6.33
N SER A 38 5.18 -26.34 7.45
CA SER A 38 5.19 -26.92 8.79
C SER A 38 3.76 -27.18 9.24
N THR A 39 3.44 -28.45 9.56
CA THR A 39 2.12 -28.86 10.05
C THR A 39 2.22 -29.92 11.13
N GLY A 40 1.28 -29.91 12.09
CA GLY A 40 1.17 -30.94 13.12
C GLY A 40 2.29 -30.94 14.18
N ASN A 41 2.99 -29.82 14.33
CA ASN A 41 4.08 -29.65 15.30
C ASN A 41 3.59 -28.90 16.56
N TYR A 42 4.32 -29.01 17.67
CA TYR A 42 4.04 -28.17 18.85
C TYR A 42 4.18 -26.68 18.51
N TYR A 43 5.29 -26.34 17.86
CA TYR A 43 5.49 -25.03 17.25
C TYR A 43 5.62 -25.12 15.72
N GLY A 44 5.02 -24.18 14.99
CA GLY A 44 5.24 -24.09 13.54
C GLY A 44 6.72 -23.85 13.25
N ILE A 45 7.27 -22.83 13.90
CA ILE A 45 8.69 -22.49 13.97
C ILE A 45 9.11 -22.11 15.39
N SER A 46 10.37 -22.36 15.72
CA SER A 46 10.99 -21.96 16.98
C SER A 46 12.39 -21.36 16.79
N PHE A 47 12.62 -20.19 17.41
CA PHE A 47 13.94 -19.57 17.58
C PHE A 47 14.31 -19.54 19.07
N GLU A 48 15.46 -20.10 19.44
CA GLU A 48 15.88 -20.27 20.83
C GLU A 48 17.32 -19.80 21.05
N GLY A 49 17.65 -19.51 22.31
CA GLY A 49 19.01 -19.18 22.73
C GLY A 49 19.52 -17.87 22.14
N THR A 50 20.69 -17.89 21.50
CA THR A 50 21.30 -16.73 20.83
C THR A 50 21.09 -16.77 19.31
N SER A 51 19.96 -17.29 18.84
CA SER A 51 19.70 -17.38 17.40
C SER A 51 19.51 -15.99 16.79
N GLU A 52 20.32 -15.64 15.77
CA GLU A 52 20.36 -14.30 15.17
C GLU A 52 20.35 -14.32 13.65
N SER A 53 19.78 -13.29 13.03
CA SER A 53 19.86 -13.05 11.59
C SER A 53 19.38 -14.23 10.73
N ASN A 54 18.62 -15.15 11.30
CA ASN A 54 18.01 -16.24 10.54
C ASN A 54 16.79 -15.70 9.81
N THR A 55 16.62 -16.14 8.57
CA THR A 55 15.48 -15.77 7.73
C THR A 55 14.71 -17.01 7.34
N VAL A 56 13.41 -17.01 7.62
CA VAL A 56 12.49 -17.98 7.05
C VAL A 56 11.60 -17.28 6.05
N SER A 57 11.56 -17.77 4.82
CA SER A 57 10.86 -17.12 3.73
C SER A 57 9.89 -18.05 2.99
N SER A 58 8.86 -17.47 2.38
CA SER A 58 7.92 -18.16 1.48
C SER A 58 7.40 -19.49 2.03
N SER A 59 7.14 -19.54 3.33
CA SER A 59 6.82 -20.76 4.08
C SER A 59 5.41 -20.69 4.66
N VAL A 60 4.84 -21.84 4.98
CA VAL A 60 3.50 -21.95 5.57
C VAL A 60 3.61 -22.66 6.91
N LEU A 61 3.20 -21.98 7.98
CA LEU A 61 3.09 -22.51 9.33
C LEU A 61 1.61 -22.67 9.63
N ALA A 62 1.13 -23.91 9.68
CA ALA A 62 -0.29 -24.19 9.85
C ALA A 62 -0.51 -25.36 10.79
N SER A 63 -1.64 -25.37 11.51
CA SER A 63 -2.01 -26.51 12.38
C SER A 63 -0.96 -26.84 13.46
N SER A 64 -0.32 -25.82 14.03
CA SER A 64 0.54 -25.99 15.20
C SER A 64 -0.31 -26.24 16.45
N VAL A 65 0.18 -27.06 17.38
CA VAL A 65 -0.57 -27.46 18.58
C VAL A 65 -0.60 -26.34 19.61
N LEU A 66 0.50 -25.58 19.76
CA LEU A 66 0.58 -24.46 20.70
C LEU A 66 0.68 -23.11 19.99
N TYR A 67 1.74 -22.91 19.20
CA TYR A 67 2.01 -21.63 18.54
C TYR A 67 2.53 -21.87 17.13
N ASP A 68 2.09 -21.11 16.15
CA ASP A 68 2.74 -21.08 14.84
C ASP A 68 4.14 -20.49 14.95
N VAL A 69 4.31 -19.42 15.73
CA VAL A 69 5.63 -18.80 15.95
C VAL A 69 5.98 -18.78 17.43
N PHE A 70 7.08 -19.43 17.79
CA PHE A 70 7.63 -19.41 19.14
C PHE A 70 9.05 -18.82 19.16
N SER A 71 9.34 -17.91 20.08
CA SER A 71 10.70 -17.40 20.25
C SER A 71 11.06 -17.15 21.71
N THR A 72 12.15 -17.78 22.14
CA THR A 72 12.89 -17.45 23.38
C THR A 72 14.25 -16.80 23.05
N SER A 73 14.53 -16.55 21.76
CA SER A 73 15.82 -16.01 21.34
C SER A 73 16.10 -14.63 21.96
N THR A 74 17.35 -14.41 22.30
CA THR A 74 17.85 -13.11 22.77
C THR A 74 18.23 -12.17 21.63
N LEU A 75 18.23 -12.66 20.38
CA LEU A 75 18.65 -11.91 19.19
C LEU A 75 17.58 -11.98 18.09
N ASN A 76 17.67 -11.06 17.13
CA ASN A 76 16.61 -10.80 16.17
C ASN A 76 16.62 -11.81 15.03
N ASN A 77 15.43 -12.21 14.58
CA ASN A 77 15.22 -13.11 13.42
C ASN A 77 14.15 -12.54 12.49
N THR A 78 13.98 -13.14 11.31
CA THR A 78 13.09 -12.63 10.27
C THR A 78 12.15 -13.70 9.74
N LEU A 79 10.87 -13.36 9.64
CA LEU A 79 9.88 -14.08 8.84
C LEU A 79 9.54 -13.21 7.62
N SER A 80 9.78 -13.73 6.43
CA SER A 80 9.66 -12.99 5.18
C SER A 80 8.69 -13.66 4.22
N ASN A 81 7.47 -13.13 4.11
CA ASN A 81 6.39 -13.70 3.32
C ASN A 81 6.03 -15.11 3.80
N VAL A 82 5.91 -15.26 5.12
CA VAL A 82 5.51 -16.51 5.79
C VAL A 82 4.06 -16.42 6.20
N SER A 83 3.28 -17.46 5.90
CA SER A 83 1.87 -17.58 6.32
C SER A 83 1.80 -18.20 7.71
N PHE A 84 1.16 -17.54 8.66
CA PHE A 84 0.91 -18.02 10.02
C PHE A 84 -0.26 -17.26 10.64
N VAL A 85 -0.84 -17.77 11.73
CA VAL A 85 -1.86 -17.04 12.50
C VAL A 85 -1.18 -16.15 13.53
N ASN A 86 -1.36 -14.83 13.42
CA ASN A 86 -0.70 -13.87 14.31
C ASN A 86 -0.97 -14.13 15.80
N THR A 87 -2.23 -14.39 16.16
CA THR A 87 -2.61 -14.71 17.55
C THR A 87 -2.04 -16.05 18.03
N SER A 88 -1.54 -16.89 17.13
CA SER A 88 -0.82 -18.13 17.40
C SER A 88 0.69 -17.88 17.52
N SER A 89 1.09 -16.82 18.23
CA SER A 89 2.51 -16.47 18.42
C SER A 89 2.85 -16.26 19.89
N SER A 90 4.06 -16.64 20.29
CA SER A 90 4.58 -16.43 21.64
C SER A 90 6.05 -16.04 21.61
N ILE A 91 6.32 -14.79 21.95
CA ILE A 91 7.67 -14.23 22.04
C ILE A 91 7.93 -13.92 23.51
N SER A 92 8.91 -14.60 24.11
CA SER A 92 9.31 -14.39 25.51
C SER A 92 10.77 -13.97 25.65
N GLY A 93 11.57 -14.15 24.60
CA GLY A 93 12.92 -13.61 24.52
C GLY A 93 12.96 -12.09 24.33
N ILE A 94 14.15 -11.51 24.51
CA ILE A 94 14.38 -10.08 24.25
C ILE A 94 14.63 -9.78 22.76
N GLY A 95 14.96 -10.80 21.96
CA GLY A 95 15.10 -10.69 20.52
C GLY A 95 13.74 -10.55 19.85
N THR A 96 13.69 -9.81 18.76
CA THR A 96 12.47 -9.59 17.98
C THR A 96 12.34 -10.55 16.80
N ILE A 97 11.12 -10.74 16.34
CA ILE A 97 10.84 -11.35 15.03
C ILE A 97 10.34 -10.25 14.09
N ASN A 98 11.16 -9.90 13.11
CA ASN A 98 10.80 -8.93 12.07
C ASN A 98 9.95 -9.65 11.02
N VAL A 99 8.72 -9.17 10.82
CA VAL A 99 7.78 -9.76 9.87
C VAL A 99 7.70 -8.89 8.63
N ARG A 100 7.83 -9.50 7.45
CA ARG A 100 7.84 -8.83 6.14
C ARG A 100 6.88 -9.54 5.19
N PHE A 101 6.27 -8.82 4.26
CA PHE A 101 5.33 -9.39 3.28
C PHE A 101 5.58 -8.86 1.88
N ALA A 102 5.46 -9.74 0.89
CA ALA A 102 5.40 -9.33 -0.51
C ALA A 102 3.99 -8.81 -0.81
N SER A 103 3.90 -7.71 -1.56
CA SER A 103 2.63 -7.10 -1.96
C SER A 103 2.66 -6.75 -3.45
N ARG A 104 1.50 -6.68 -4.08
CA ARG A 104 1.32 -6.09 -5.41
C ARG A 104 0.05 -5.25 -5.46
N VAL A 105 -0.08 -4.44 -6.51
CA VAL A 105 -1.27 -3.62 -6.74
C VAL A 105 -1.85 -3.94 -8.10
N LEU A 106 -3.17 -4.12 -8.15
CA LEU A 106 -3.97 -3.97 -9.36
C LEU A 106 -4.32 -2.50 -9.52
N VAL A 107 -4.00 -1.92 -10.67
CA VAL A 107 -4.51 -0.61 -11.06
C VAL A 107 -5.51 -0.78 -12.20
N GLN A 108 -6.68 -0.20 -12.03
CA GLN A 108 -7.77 -0.23 -13.00
C GLN A 108 -8.45 1.13 -13.09
N ASN A 109 -9.20 1.38 -14.17
CA ASN A 109 -10.09 2.54 -14.23
C ASN A 109 -11.40 2.31 -13.47
N SER A 110 -12.25 3.33 -13.37
CA SER A 110 -13.57 3.28 -12.72
C SER A 110 -14.51 2.25 -13.35
N GLY A 111 -14.29 1.88 -14.61
CA GLY A 111 -14.95 0.77 -15.31
C GLY A 111 -14.33 -0.61 -15.09
N ALA A 112 -13.40 -0.76 -14.13
CA ALA A 112 -12.66 -1.99 -13.83
C ALA A 112 -11.82 -2.55 -15.01
N THR A 113 -11.45 -1.69 -15.96
CA THR A 113 -10.51 -2.03 -17.03
C THR A 113 -9.08 -1.90 -16.49
N PRO A 114 -8.22 -2.93 -16.63
CA PRO A 114 -6.84 -2.86 -16.16
C PRO A 114 -6.03 -1.78 -16.87
N LEU A 115 -5.13 -1.12 -16.14
CA LEU A 115 -4.28 -0.05 -16.68
C LEU A 115 -2.81 -0.47 -16.70
N GLU A 116 -2.21 -0.50 -17.89
CA GLU A 116 -0.79 -0.80 -18.12
C GLU A 116 0.10 0.43 -17.91
N GLY A 117 1.34 0.22 -17.46
CA GLY A 117 2.38 1.25 -17.41
C GLY A 117 2.19 2.27 -16.29
N VAL A 118 1.24 2.06 -15.38
CA VAL A 118 1.02 2.93 -14.23
C VAL A 118 2.15 2.70 -13.22
N THR A 119 2.79 3.78 -12.78
CA THR A 119 3.85 3.70 -11.77
C THR A 119 3.22 3.65 -10.39
N VAL A 120 3.57 2.63 -9.60
CA VAL A 120 3.09 2.42 -8.23
C VAL A 120 4.26 2.55 -7.26
N LYS A 121 4.09 3.38 -6.23
CA LYS A 121 5.09 3.62 -5.18
C LYS A 121 4.52 3.32 -3.80
N TYR A 122 5.32 2.69 -2.96
CA TYR A 122 4.99 2.37 -1.57
C TYR A 122 5.80 3.26 -0.63
N TYR A 123 5.15 3.92 0.32
CA TYR A 123 5.78 4.73 1.36
C TYR A 123 5.32 4.24 2.72
N SER A 124 6.24 3.79 3.57
CA SER A 124 5.91 3.58 4.99
C SER A 124 5.39 4.90 5.57
N THR A 125 4.30 4.87 6.33
CA THR A 125 3.72 6.10 6.91
C THR A 125 4.65 6.79 7.90
N SER A 126 5.67 6.08 8.40
CA SER A 126 6.80 6.68 9.12
C SER A 126 7.59 7.72 8.31
N TYR A 127 7.40 7.77 6.99
CA TYR A 127 8.00 8.74 6.06
C TYR A 127 7.01 9.81 5.59
N LEU A 128 5.88 9.95 6.28
CA LEU A 128 4.92 11.03 6.06
C LEU A 128 5.01 12.04 7.19
N ASP A 129 4.88 13.32 6.86
CA ASP A 129 4.69 14.36 7.87
C ASP A 129 3.30 14.26 8.53
N ALA A 130 3.13 14.92 9.68
CA ALA A 130 1.89 14.87 10.46
C ALA A 130 0.74 15.74 9.89
N SER A 131 0.86 16.33 8.69
CA SER A 131 -0.10 17.32 8.17
C SER A 131 -1.39 16.71 7.59
N GLY A 132 -1.43 15.38 7.40
CA GLY A 132 -2.65 14.58 7.50
C GLY A 132 -3.78 14.82 6.50
N SER A 133 -3.60 15.55 5.40
CA SER A 133 -4.73 15.79 4.48
C SER A 133 -4.42 15.77 2.99
N ASP A 134 -3.19 16.01 2.55
CA ASP A 134 -2.85 15.99 1.13
C ASP A 134 -1.41 15.54 0.92
N CYS A 135 -1.22 14.33 0.40
CA CYS A 135 0.08 13.64 0.40
C CYS A 135 1.06 14.13 -0.66
N GLY A 136 0.71 15.18 -1.42
CA GLY A 136 1.54 15.72 -2.49
C GLY A 136 2.88 16.31 -2.01
N ASP A 137 2.95 16.79 -0.77
CA ASP A 137 4.16 17.42 -0.18
C ASP A 137 4.58 16.82 1.18
N CYS A 138 3.86 15.81 1.68
CA CYS A 138 4.16 15.21 2.99
C CYS A 138 5.23 14.10 2.95
N ILE A 139 5.74 13.77 1.76
CA ILE A 139 6.69 12.67 1.55
C ILE A 139 8.10 13.16 1.84
N ILE A 140 8.64 12.76 3.00
CA ILE A 140 9.97 13.20 3.46
C ILE A 140 11.08 12.15 3.22
N GLY A 141 10.75 10.99 2.67
CA GLY A 141 11.68 9.88 2.45
C GLY A 141 11.50 9.17 1.10
N PRO A 142 12.47 8.35 0.68
CA PRO A 142 12.35 7.58 -0.56
C PRO A 142 11.27 6.50 -0.45
N PRO A 143 10.67 6.07 -1.57
CA PRO A 143 9.72 4.96 -1.56
C PRO A 143 10.41 3.66 -1.14
N SER A 144 9.69 2.83 -0.39
CA SER A 144 10.11 1.47 -0.01
C SER A 144 10.12 0.51 -1.21
N ALA A 145 9.29 0.78 -2.23
CA ALA A 145 9.29 0.11 -3.52
C ALA A 145 8.72 1.01 -4.62
N THR A 146 9.17 0.80 -5.85
CA THR A 146 8.62 1.44 -7.06
C THR A 146 8.52 0.40 -8.15
N LEU A 147 7.31 0.23 -8.69
CA LEU A 147 6.96 -0.79 -9.68
C LEU A 147 6.09 -0.16 -10.78
N ALA A 148 5.93 -0.86 -11.90
CA ALA A 148 4.99 -0.50 -12.95
C ALA A 148 4.01 -1.65 -13.19
N THR A 149 2.78 -1.32 -13.59
CA THR A 149 1.79 -2.32 -13.99
C THR A 149 2.06 -2.87 -15.38
N ASP A 150 1.77 -4.15 -15.58
CA ASP A 150 1.77 -4.80 -16.89
C ASP A 150 0.40 -4.67 -17.61
N VAL A 151 0.25 -5.35 -18.76
CA VAL A 151 -0.99 -5.38 -19.55
C VAL A 151 -2.22 -5.87 -18.79
N THR A 152 -2.03 -6.58 -17.67
CA THR A 152 -3.11 -7.08 -16.81
C THR A 152 -3.44 -6.12 -15.67
N GLY A 153 -2.80 -4.95 -15.63
CA GLY A 153 -2.97 -3.92 -14.59
C GLY A 153 -2.29 -4.26 -13.28
N TYR A 154 -1.62 -5.41 -13.18
CA TYR A 154 -0.91 -5.79 -11.96
C TYR A 154 0.54 -5.31 -11.99
N THR A 155 1.04 -4.85 -10.86
CA THR A 155 2.48 -4.82 -10.63
C THR A 155 3.00 -6.24 -10.38
N SER A 156 4.30 -6.46 -10.58
CA SER A 156 4.96 -7.60 -9.93
C SER A 156 4.82 -7.52 -8.40
N TYR A 157 5.06 -8.62 -7.71
CA TYR A 157 5.20 -8.56 -6.25
C TYR A 157 6.47 -7.77 -5.87
N THR A 158 6.37 -7.01 -4.78
CA THR A 158 7.52 -6.34 -4.16
C THR A 158 8.49 -7.39 -3.60
N ASN A 159 9.77 -7.04 -3.50
CA ASN A 159 10.61 -7.67 -2.48
C ASN A 159 9.95 -7.43 -1.12
N PRO A 160 9.84 -8.43 -0.23
CA PRO A 160 9.04 -8.33 0.98
C PRO A 160 9.30 -7.03 1.77
N LEU A 161 8.27 -6.22 1.92
CA LEU A 161 8.31 -4.97 2.65
C LEU A 161 8.16 -5.24 4.15
N SER A 162 8.75 -4.39 4.99
CA SER A 162 8.61 -4.51 6.45
C SER A 162 7.16 -4.29 6.84
N GLY A 163 6.53 -5.25 7.51
CA GLY A 163 5.20 -5.09 8.08
C GLY A 163 5.31 -4.58 9.51
N TYR A 164 5.43 -5.53 10.43
CA TYR A 164 5.50 -5.30 11.87
C TYR A 164 6.58 -6.15 12.55
N THR A 165 6.82 -5.86 13.83
CA THR A 165 7.76 -6.60 14.66
C THR A 165 7.04 -7.26 15.81
N MET A 166 7.25 -8.56 16.00
CA MET A 166 6.78 -9.27 17.19
C MET A 166 7.86 -9.24 18.26
N SER A 167 7.49 -8.82 19.47
CA SER A 167 8.37 -8.74 20.63
C SER A 167 7.65 -9.22 21.89
N SER A 168 8.37 -9.43 22.98
CA SER A 168 7.78 -9.82 24.26
C SER A 168 6.85 -8.77 24.88
N SER A 169 6.93 -7.50 24.46
CA SER A 169 6.01 -6.43 24.89
C SER A 169 4.91 -6.11 23.87
N SER A 170 4.99 -6.64 22.65
CA SER A 170 4.06 -6.35 21.54
C SER A 170 3.88 -7.58 20.63
N VAL A 171 3.42 -8.69 21.19
CA VAL A 171 3.15 -9.89 20.38
C VAL A 171 1.92 -9.63 19.50
N ALA A 172 2.02 -9.95 18.20
CA ALA A 172 0.89 -10.00 17.27
C ALA A 172 0.16 -8.67 16.98
N THR A 173 0.83 -7.51 17.03
CA THR A 173 0.24 -6.24 16.56
C THR A 173 0.66 -5.93 15.12
N THR A 174 -0.31 -5.70 14.23
CA THR A 174 -0.08 -5.42 12.80
C THR A 174 0.30 -3.97 12.49
N ASN A 175 0.20 -3.06 13.47
CA ASN A 175 0.47 -1.62 13.32
C ASN A 175 1.87 -1.18 13.78
N GLY A 176 2.80 -2.11 13.99
CA GLY A 176 4.17 -1.81 14.43
C GLY A 176 5.14 -1.55 13.27
N SER A 177 6.28 -0.92 13.55
CA SER A 177 7.41 -0.73 12.62
C SER A 177 7.13 0.15 11.39
N SER A 178 6.56 -0.41 10.33
CA SER A 178 6.44 0.27 9.02
C SER A 178 5.02 0.30 8.46
N ASN A 179 4.09 -0.45 9.06
CA ASN A 179 2.66 -0.29 8.80
C ASN A 179 2.10 0.94 9.53
N PRO A 180 1.09 1.64 8.97
CA PRO A 180 0.56 1.46 7.61
C PRO A 180 1.48 2.00 6.51
N TYR A 181 1.18 1.62 5.27
CA TYR A 181 1.76 2.18 4.05
C TYR A 181 0.79 3.16 3.38
N LEU A 182 1.37 4.19 2.75
CA LEU A 182 0.77 4.96 1.68
C LEU A 182 1.20 4.34 0.34
N ILE A 183 0.25 3.95 -0.49
CA ILE A 183 0.49 3.56 -1.89
C ILE A 183 -0.01 4.67 -2.81
N ILE A 184 0.82 5.09 -3.76
CA ILE A 184 0.47 6.07 -4.79
C ILE A 184 0.60 5.42 -6.16
N ALA A 185 -0.41 5.58 -7.01
CA ALA A 185 -0.39 5.24 -8.42
C ALA A 185 -0.41 6.53 -9.27
N THR A 186 0.59 6.69 -10.13
CA THR A 186 0.79 7.85 -11.00
C THR A 186 0.80 7.40 -12.46
N ALA A 187 -0.08 7.98 -13.28
CA ALA A 187 -0.12 7.76 -14.73
C ALA A 187 0.52 8.95 -15.47
N THR A 188 1.00 8.71 -16.68
CA THR A 188 1.83 9.68 -17.41
C THR A 188 1.05 10.69 -18.27
N SER A 189 -0.26 10.52 -18.49
CA SER A 189 -1.00 11.45 -19.37
C SER A 189 -2.52 11.45 -19.30
N THR A 190 -3.17 10.28 -19.14
CA THR A 190 -4.64 10.18 -19.27
C THR A 190 -5.35 10.18 -17.93
N TYR A 191 -4.75 9.60 -16.90
CA TYR A 191 -5.34 9.50 -15.57
C TYR A 191 -4.56 10.37 -14.60
N GLY A 192 -5.24 10.95 -13.63
CA GLY A 192 -4.60 11.64 -12.51
C GLY A 192 -4.28 10.68 -11.37
N ASP A 193 -3.36 11.11 -10.51
CA ASP A 193 -2.82 10.28 -9.45
C ASP A 193 -3.90 9.81 -8.46
N THR A 194 -3.77 8.60 -7.96
CA THR A 194 -4.66 8.02 -6.94
C THR A 194 -3.83 7.37 -5.84
N PHE A 195 -4.36 7.32 -4.62
CA PHE A 195 -3.60 6.82 -3.47
C PHE A 195 -4.48 6.16 -2.41
N ASP A 196 -3.86 5.34 -1.56
CA ASP A 196 -4.45 4.75 -0.35
C ASP A 196 -3.46 4.90 0.81
N THR A 197 -3.89 5.52 1.91
CA THR A 197 -3.07 5.81 3.11
C THR A 197 -3.16 4.74 4.18
N ASN A 198 -4.06 3.76 4.06
CA ASN A 198 -4.37 2.78 5.11
C ASN A 198 -4.04 1.34 4.68
N VAL A 199 -2.93 1.17 3.97
CA VAL A 199 -2.48 -0.14 3.50
C VAL A 199 -1.74 -0.85 4.63
N ILE A 200 -2.33 -1.93 5.15
CA ILE A 200 -1.73 -2.77 6.19
C ILE A 200 -1.21 -4.04 5.53
N LEU A 201 0.07 -4.34 5.74
CA LEU A 201 0.67 -5.61 5.32
C LEU A 201 0.61 -6.63 6.44
N ASP A 202 -0.22 -7.66 6.32
CA ASP A 202 -0.40 -8.69 7.35
C ASP A 202 -0.50 -10.13 6.84
N GLN A 203 -0.43 -10.33 5.53
CA GLN A 203 -0.56 -11.64 4.89
C GLN A 203 0.41 -11.81 3.73
N THR A 204 0.66 -13.07 3.36
CA THR A 204 1.57 -13.40 2.26
C THR A 204 0.99 -13.02 0.92
N ASN A 205 1.84 -12.52 0.02
CA ASN A 205 1.47 -12.19 -1.36
C ASN A 205 0.21 -11.30 -1.44
N GLU A 206 0.20 -10.25 -0.63
CA GLU A 206 -0.96 -9.37 -0.52
C GLU A 206 -1.22 -8.62 -1.83
N THR A 207 -2.50 -8.38 -2.13
CA THR A 207 -2.91 -7.69 -3.35
C THR A 207 -3.88 -6.58 -2.99
N PHE A 208 -3.50 -5.34 -3.33
CA PHE A 208 -4.35 -4.16 -3.20
C PHE A 208 -4.93 -3.76 -4.56
N THR A 209 -6.00 -2.97 -4.57
CA THR A 209 -6.59 -2.43 -5.79
C THR A 209 -6.68 -0.92 -5.68
N LEU A 210 -6.11 -0.21 -6.65
CA LEU A 210 -6.27 1.23 -6.82
C LEU A 210 -7.12 1.50 -8.06
N THR A 211 -8.08 2.40 -7.91
CA THR A 211 -8.96 2.82 -9.01
C THR A 211 -8.61 4.24 -9.43
N MET A 212 -8.33 4.42 -10.72
CA MET A 212 -8.16 5.72 -11.36
C MET A 212 -9.44 6.11 -12.09
N TYR A 213 -9.79 7.39 -12.09
CA TYR A 213 -10.99 7.85 -12.77
C TYR A 213 -10.66 8.37 -14.17
N ASP A 214 -11.46 8.00 -15.16
CA ASP A 214 -11.37 8.60 -16.49
C ASP A 214 -11.56 10.13 -16.37
N PRO A 215 -10.83 10.95 -17.15
CA PRO A 215 -11.04 12.39 -17.15
C PRO A 215 -12.48 12.77 -17.48
N PRO A 216 -13.05 13.77 -16.81
CA PRO A 216 -14.38 14.27 -17.16
C PRO A 216 -14.37 14.88 -18.56
N ILE A 217 -15.56 15.01 -19.15
CA ILE A 217 -15.70 15.73 -20.42
C ILE A 217 -15.44 17.22 -20.18
N ALA A 218 -14.53 17.81 -20.94
CA ALA A 218 -14.09 19.18 -20.69
C ALA A 218 -15.23 20.20 -20.84
N PRO A 219 -15.29 21.22 -19.97
CA PRO A 219 -16.19 22.35 -20.15
C PRO A 219 -15.88 23.09 -21.46
N THR A 220 -16.88 23.77 -22.01
CA THR A 220 -16.74 24.57 -23.25
C THR A 220 -17.35 25.95 -23.08
N ASN A 221 -17.14 26.86 -24.04
CA ASN A 221 -17.71 28.21 -24.01
C ASN A 221 -17.30 29.02 -22.76
N PHE A 222 -16.08 28.82 -22.27
CA PHE A 222 -15.56 29.54 -21.12
C PHE A 222 -15.37 31.03 -21.44
N THR A 223 -16.15 31.88 -20.79
CA THR A 223 -16.30 33.30 -21.12
C THR A 223 -16.45 34.15 -19.87
N THR A 224 -16.14 35.45 -19.98
CA THR A 224 -16.39 36.42 -18.91
C THR A 224 -17.82 36.94 -18.96
N SER A 225 -18.52 36.83 -17.83
CA SER A 225 -19.84 37.41 -17.64
C SER A 225 -19.78 38.83 -17.07
N SER A 226 -18.85 39.10 -16.15
CA SER A 226 -18.65 40.44 -15.59
C SER A 226 -17.25 40.61 -14.99
N VAL A 227 -16.70 41.81 -15.12
CA VAL A 227 -15.38 42.19 -14.57
C VAL A 227 -15.56 43.31 -13.55
N ALA A 228 -14.96 43.15 -12.37
CA ALA A 228 -14.88 44.14 -11.32
C ALA A 228 -13.41 44.42 -10.94
N THR A 229 -13.17 45.41 -10.09
CA THR A 229 -11.82 45.90 -9.75
C THR A 229 -10.87 44.80 -9.24
N SER A 230 -11.40 43.81 -8.51
CA SER A 230 -10.61 42.72 -7.92
C SER A 230 -11.29 41.35 -8.02
N SER A 231 -12.26 41.20 -8.93
CA SER A 231 -12.96 39.94 -9.17
C SER A 231 -13.49 39.84 -10.59
N ILE A 232 -13.63 38.61 -11.08
CA ILE A 232 -14.24 38.30 -12.38
C ILE A 232 -15.23 37.16 -12.19
N ILE A 233 -16.41 37.29 -12.80
CA ILE A 233 -17.41 36.22 -12.91
C ILE A 233 -17.31 35.63 -14.31
N PHE A 234 -17.20 34.30 -14.37
CA PHE A 234 -17.14 33.51 -15.59
C PHE A 234 -18.40 32.67 -15.76
N SER A 235 -18.64 32.30 -17.01
CA SER A 235 -19.66 31.33 -17.44
C SER A 235 -19.04 30.30 -18.38
N TRP A 236 -19.53 29.07 -18.33
CA TRP A 236 -19.18 27.99 -19.26
C TRP A 236 -20.36 27.05 -19.47
N THR A 237 -20.24 26.19 -20.47
CA THR A 237 -21.10 25.02 -20.66
C THR A 237 -20.46 23.84 -19.96
N ASP A 238 -21.20 23.27 -19.01
CA ASP A 238 -20.90 21.98 -18.43
C ASP A 238 -21.26 20.87 -19.42
N ASN A 239 -20.27 20.04 -19.76
CA ASN A 239 -20.41 18.89 -20.63
C ASN A 239 -20.22 17.57 -19.86
N SER A 240 -19.82 17.66 -18.61
CA SER A 240 -19.49 16.54 -17.75
C SER A 240 -20.74 16.06 -17.02
N VAL A 241 -20.69 14.83 -16.50
CA VAL A 241 -21.81 14.22 -15.75
C VAL A 241 -21.35 13.57 -14.44
N ASP A 242 -20.04 13.58 -14.18
CA ASP A 242 -19.38 12.80 -13.15
C ASP A 242 -18.29 13.58 -12.40
N GLU A 243 -18.07 14.86 -12.74
CA GLU A 243 -17.10 15.69 -12.05
C GLU A 243 -17.49 15.93 -10.59
N ASN A 244 -16.50 15.91 -9.70
CA ASN A 244 -16.71 16.30 -8.31
C ASN A 244 -16.73 17.83 -8.15
N ASN A 245 -16.06 18.54 -9.07
CA ASN A 245 -15.95 19.99 -9.08
C ASN A 245 -15.38 20.49 -10.41
N PHE A 246 -15.56 21.78 -10.68
CA PHE A 246 -14.76 22.53 -11.63
C PHE A 246 -13.60 23.23 -10.91
N TYR A 247 -12.50 23.46 -11.63
CA TYR A 247 -11.35 24.20 -11.11
C TYR A 247 -10.92 25.26 -12.11
N ILE A 248 -11.00 26.52 -11.67
CA ILE A 248 -10.51 27.66 -12.44
C ILE A 248 -9.09 27.96 -11.99
N GLN A 249 -8.12 27.82 -12.89
CA GLN A 249 -6.76 28.28 -12.68
C GLN A 249 -6.55 29.65 -13.31
N TYR A 250 -5.71 30.46 -12.67
CA TYR A 250 -5.33 31.76 -13.19
C TYR A 250 -3.86 32.08 -12.92
N SER A 251 -3.26 32.88 -13.80
CA SER A 251 -1.85 33.28 -13.71
C SER A 251 -1.62 34.64 -14.40
N GLN A 252 -0.63 35.39 -13.92
CA GLN A 252 -0.12 36.61 -14.57
C GLN A 252 1.01 36.32 -15.57
N GLY A 253 1.19 35.06 -15.98
CA GLY A 253 2.20 34.70 -16.99
C GLY A 253 2.23 33.22 -17.33
N THR A 254 2.71 32.37 -16.41
CA THR A 254 2.80 30.91 -16.63
C THR A 254 1.92 30.15 -15.66
N PHE A 255 1.21 29.14 -16.17
CA PHE A 255 0.42 28.23 -15.34
C PHE A 255 1.27 27.09 -14.77
N PRO A 256 0.83 26.47 -13.65
CA PRO A 256 -0.21 26.94 -12.72
C PRO A 256 0.35 27.95 -11.71
N ALA A 257 -0.45 28.94 -11.28
CA ALA A 257 -0.04 29.90 -10.24
C ALA A 257 -1.05 29.94 -9.09
N PHE A 258 -2.34 30.12 -9.41
CA PHE A 258 -3.43 30.11 -8.45
C PHE A 258 -4.63 29.34 -9.01
N GLY A 259 -5.57 28.98 -8.14
CA GLY A 259 -6.85 28.45 -8.59
C GLY A 259 -7.95 28.46 -7.54
N THR A 260 -9.17 28.18 -8.01
CA THR A 260 -10.41 28.23 -7.24
C THR A 260 -11.26 27.03 -7.60
N SER A 261 -11.68 26.27 -6.58
CA SER A 261 -12.63 25.17 -6.75
C SER A 261 -14.05 25.69 -6.77
N ILE A 262 -14.84 25.22 -7.73
CA ILE A 262 -16.24 25.53 -7.94
C ILE A 262 -17.01 24.22 -7.87
N ALA A 263 -18.17 24.19 -7.21
CA ALA A 263 -18.97 22.99 -7.04
C ALA A 263 -19.28 22.26 -8.37
N ALA A 264 -19.56 20.96 -8.28
CA ALA A 264 -20.08 20.16 -9.39
C ALA A 264 -21.34 20.78 -10.01
N ASP A 265 -21.63 20.44 -11.27
CA ASP A 265 -22.75 20.93 -12.08
C ASP A 265 -22.81 22.46 -12.28
N ALA A 266 -21.81 23.19 -11.79
CA ALA A 266 -21.79 24.64 -11.88
C ALA A 266 -21.48 25.07 -13.32
N THR A 267 -22.23 26.06 -13.80
CA THR A 267 -22.01 26.69 -15.12
C THR A 267 -21.50 28.13 -14.99
N THR A 268 -21.25 28.57 -13.75
CA THR A 268 -20.70 29.90 -13.43
C THR A 268 -19.75 29.82 -12.26
N GLY A 269 -18.76 30.71 -12.21
CA GLY A 269 -17.75 30.74 -11.17
C GLY A 269 -17.17 32.13 -10.99
N THR A 270 -16.78 32.46 -9.76
CA THR A 270 -16.19 33.77 -9.45
C THR A 270 -14.77 33.59 -8.94
N VAL A 271 -13.83 34.33 -9.52
CA VAL A 271 -12.47 34.49 -8.99
C VAL A 271 -12.40 35.84 -8.30
N THR A 272 -11.93 35.87 -7.06
CA THR A 272 -11.79 37.10 -6.24
C THR A 272 -10.35 37.32 -5.80
N GLY A 273 -10.03 38.51 -5.30
CA GLY A 273 -8.69 38.82 -4.79
C GLY A 273 -7.67 39.09 -5.90
N LEU A 274 -8.15 39.42 -7.10
CA LEU A 274 -7.29 39.80 -8.22
C LEU A 274 -6.67 41.17 -7.97
N THR A 275 -5.43 41.34 -8.42
CA THR A 275 -4.75 42.63 -8.35
C THR A 275 -5.34 43.56 -9.41
N PRO A 276 -5.83 44.76 -9.05
CA PRO A 276 -6.37 45.71 -10.03
C PRO A 276 -5.31 46.11 -11.06
N ASN A 277 -5.73 46.31 -12.32
CA ASN A 277 -4.88 46.70 -13.44
C ASN A 277 -3.73 45.72 -13.75
N ALA A 278 -3.88 44.44 -13.40
CA ALA A 278 -2.98 43.38 -13.82
C ALA A 278 -3.67 42.47 -14.85
N SER A 279 -2.92 41.99 -15.84
CA SER A 279 -3.42 41.04 -16.82
C SER A 279 -3.28 39.61 -16.33
N TYR A 280 -4.31 38.80 -16.56
CA TYR A 280 -4.36 37.41 -16.20
C TYR A 280 -4.77 36.53 -17.38
N MET A 281 -4.24 35.33 -17.42
CA MET A 281 -4.77 34.21 -18.19
C MET A 281 -5.62 33.36 -17.25
N PHE A 282 -6.75 32.87 -17.75
CA PHE A 282 -7.64 31.97 -17.01
C PHE A 282 -7.83 30.67 -17.80
N ARG A 283 -8.03 29.57 -17.08
CA ARG A 283 -8.47 28.31 -17.68
C ARG A 283 -9.34 27.53 -16.72
N VAL A 284 -10.30 26.78 -17.26
CA VAL A 284 -11.21 25.94 -16.48
C VAL A 284 -11.10 24.47 -16.90
N THR A 285 -11.23 23.57 -15.94
CA THR A 285 -11.23 22.11 -16.14
C THR A 285 -12.27 21.46 -15.20
N GLY A 286 -12.87 20.35 -15.62
CA GLY A 286 -13.64 19.47 -14.73
C GLY A 286 -12.71 18.48 -14.04
N GLN A 287 -12.97 18.16 -12.77
CA GLN A 287 -12.13 17.26 -11.97
C GLN A 287 -12.95 16.11 -11.39
N ILE A 288 -12.38 14.91 -11.38
CA ILE A 288 -12.96 13.73 -10.71
C ILE A 288 -11.84 12.92 -10.08
N GLY A 289 -11.92 12.68 -8.77
CA GLY A 289 -10.80 12.15 -8.01
C GLY A 289 -9.52 12.97 -8.27
N GLY A 290 -8.42 12.31 -8.61
CA GLY A 290 -7.17 12.98 -9.00
C GLY A 290 -7.09 13.40 -10.48
N SER A 291 -8.07 13.04 -11.32
CA SER A 291 -8.07 13.29 -12.77
C SER A 291 -8.70 14.64 -13.15
N HIS A 292 -8.26 15.20 -14.28
CA HIS A 292 -8.74 16.48 -14.81
C HIS A 292 -9.01 16.38 -16.31
N SER A 293 -10.07 17.05 -16.78
CA SER A 293 -10.33 17.21 -18.20
C SER A 293 -9.27 18.08 -18.88
N SER A 294 -9.26 18.13 -20.21
CA SER A 294 -8.52 19.18 -20.91
C SER A 294 -9.00 20.57 -20.47
N TYR A 295 -8.09 21.55 -20.49
CA TYR A 295 -8.38 22.92 -20.10
C TYR A 295 -9.00 23.71 -21.24
N GLU A 296 -10.08 24.44 -20.93
CA GLU A 296 -10.59 25.51 -21.77
C GLU A 296 -10.01 26.85 -21.29
N SER A 297 -9.35 27.60 -22.17
CA SER A 297 -8.56 28.78 -21.80
C SER A 297 -9.13 30.08 -22.32
N LEU A 298 -8.99 31.14 -21.53
CA LEU A 298 -9.34 32.51 -21.87
C LEU A 298 -8.14 33.41 -21.55
N ASN A 299 -7.60 34.06 -22.56
CA ASN A 299 -6.36 34.83 -22.47
C ASN A 299 -6.62 36.34 -22.44
N ASP A 300 -5.67 37.08 -21.87
CA ASP A 300 -5.54 38.54 -21.93
C ASP A 300 -6.73 39.33 -21.35
N LEU A 301 -7.08 39.05 -20.08
CA LEU A 301 -8.09 39.77 -19.29
C LEU A 301 -7.48 40.66 -18.22
#